data_AF-A0A7X0ZH17-F1
#
_entry.id   AF-A0A7X0ZH17-F1
#
_cell.length_a   1.000
_cell.length_b   1.000
_cell.length_c   1.000
_cell.angle_alpha   90.00
_cell.angle_beta   90.00
_cell.angle_gamma   90.00
#
_symmetry.space_group_name_H-M   'P 1'
#
loop_
_entity.id
_entity.type
_entity.pdbx_description
1 polymer ?
#
loop_
_entity_poly.entity_id
_entity_poly.type
_entity_poly.pdbx_seq_one_letter_code
_entity_poly.pdbx_strand_id
1 'polypeptide(L)'
;MESAELGRDKVILVFLSSDNLSKNLAYKIVANLKSEREAKMTFNLTQLNFEFETQQVIISYYILDEEYPDKKVTFQELLDLLKYNYKVT
;
A
#
# COMPACT_ATOMS: atom_id res chain seq x y z
N MET A 1 7.95 4.07 -15.31
CA MET A 1 9.32 4.08 -14.74
C MET A 1 9.29 4.23 -13.21
N GLU A 2 8.22 4.77 -12.62
CA GLU A 2 8.10 5.03 -11.16
C GLU A 2 7.96 3.79 -10.25
N SER A 3 7.30 2.71 -10.70
CA SER A 3 7.03 1.55 -9.84
C SER A 3 8.28 0.84 -9.32
N ALA A 4 9.36 0.87 -10.10
CA ALA A 4 10.65 0.30 -9.70
C ALA A 4 11.41 1.17 -8.69
N GLU A 5 11.19 2.48 -8.70
CA GLU A 5 11.77 3.43 -7.73
C GLU A 5 10.99 3.38 -6.41
N LEU A 6 9.67 3.27 -6.47
CA LEU A 6 8.80 3.04 -5.31
C LEU A 6 9.17 1.74 -4.57
N GLY A 7 9.55 0.68 -5.29
CA GLY A 7 10.04 -0.56 -4.70
C GLY A 7 11.36 -0.43 -3.92
N ARG A 8 12.02 0.73 -3.92
CA ARG A 8 13.22 1.01 -3.11
C ARG A 8 12.93 1.83 -1.84
N ASP A 9 11.69 2.27 -1.65
CA ASP A 9 11.27 3.02 -0.46
C ASP A 9 11.13 2.06 0.73
N LYS A 10 11.77 2.37 1.87
CA LYS A 10 11.78 1.50 3.05
C LYS A 10 10.36 1.18 3.54
N VAL A 11 9.43 2.13 3.51
CA VAL A 11 8.06 1.90 3.98
C VAL A 11 7.28 1.01 3.02
N ILE A 12 7.47 1.19 1.71
CA ILE A 12 6.89 0.31 0.69
C ILE A 12 7.47 -1.09 0.80
N LEU A 13 8.79 -1.21 1.03
CA LEU A 13 9.43 -2.49 1.26
C LEU A 13 8.83 -3.21 2.46
N VAL A 14 8.66 -2.55 3.61
CA VAL A 14 8.02 -3.15 4.79
C VAL A 14 6.57 -3.55 4.51
N PHE A 15 5.81 -2.70 3.82
CA PHE A 15 4.43 -3.01 3.42
C PHE A 15 4.35 -4.28 2.56
N LEU A 16 5.26 -4.41 1.59
CA LEU A 16 5.32 -5.55 0.68
C LEU A 16 5.98 -6.80 1.29
N SER A 17 6.92 -6.63 2.21
CA SER A 17 7.70 -7.69 2.83
C SER A 17 7.07 -8.23 4.10
N SER A 18 6.06 -7.56 4.65
CA SER A 18 5.39 -8.10 5.81
C SER A 18 4.84 -9.46 5.42
N ASP A 19 5.18 -10.51 6.17
CA ASP A 19 4.60 -11.86 6.06
C ASP A 19 3.06 -11.86 6.16
N ASN A 20 2.45 -10.68 6.37
CA ASN A 20 1.03 -10.42 6.52
C ASN A 20 0.36 -9.97 5.22
N LEU A 21 1.10 -9.48 4.20
CA LEU A 21 0.50 -9.12 2.90
C LEU A 21 0.29 -10.37 2.03
N SER A 22 -0.60 -11.25 2.48
CA SER A 22 -0.99 -12.42 1.69
C SER A 22 -1.65 -12.00 0.37
N LYS A 23 -1.65 -12.88 -0.62
CA LYS A 23 -2.40 -12.68 -1.89
C LYS A 23 -3.87 -12.30 -1.63
N ASN A 24 -4.49 -12.87 -0.60
CA ASN A 24 -5.86 -12.54 -0.20
C ASN A 24 -5.99 -11.08 0.27
N LEU A 25 -4.99 -10.57 1.00
CA LEU A 25 -4.96 -9.18 1.43
C LEU A 25 -4.79 -8.23 0.24
N ALA A 26 -3.91 -8.56 -0.70
CA ALA A 26 -3.75 -7.81 -1.94
C ALA A 26 -5.08 -7.71 -2.70
N TYR A 27 -5.84 -8.81 -2.81
CA TYR A 27 -7.18 -8.78 -3.40
C TYR A 27 -8.16 -7.89 -2.63
N LYS A 28 -8.13 -7.91 -1.29
CA LYS A 28 -8.98 -7.02 -0.47
C LYS A 28 -8.66 -5.56 -0.70
N ILE A 29 -7.37 -5.20 -0.78
CA ILE A 29 -6.94 -3.82 -1.08
C ILE A 29 -7.46 -3.41 -2.46
N VAL A 30 -7.26 -4.25 -3.49
CA VAL A 30 -7.78 -3.97 -4.85
C VAL A 30 -9.30 -3.84 -4.87
N ALA A 31 -10.03 -4.66 -4.11
CA ALA A 31 -11.47 -4.56 -3.98
C ALA A 31 -11.90 -3.26 -3.28
N ASN A 32 -11.15 -2.82 -2.27
CA ASN A 32 -11.40 -1.56 -1.57
C ASN A 32 -11.17 -0.34 -2.46
N LEU A 33 -10.12 -0.35 -3.30
CA LEU A 33 -9.88 0.71 -4.29
C LEU A 33 -11.06 0.91 -5.25
N LYS A 34 -11.84 -0.14 -5.55
CA LYS A 34 -13.00 -0.08 -6.44
C LYS A 34 -14.30 0.25 -5.73
N SER A 35 -14.43 -0.13 -4.46
CA SER A 35 -15.69 -0.06 -3.72
C SER A 35 -15.75 1.08 -2.71
N GLU A 36 -14.60 1.70 -2.42
CA GLU A 36 -14.46 2.86 -1.53
C GLU A 36 -15.05 2.63 -0.12
N ARG A 37 -14.98 1.39 0.36
CA ARG A 37 -15.68 0.97 1.59
C ARG A 37 -14.91 1.29 2.86
N GLU A 38 -13.58 1.17 2.83
CA GLU A 38 -12.71 1.33 3.99
C GLU A 38 -11.72 2.46 3.74
N ALA A 39 -11.89 3.58 4.44
CA ALA A 39 -10.92 4.70 4.38
C ALA A 39 -9.57 4.34 5.03
N LYS A 40 -9.48 3.23 5.76
CA LYS A 40 -8.27 2.81 6.48
C LYS A 40 -8.20 1.29 6.60
N MET A 41 -7.03 0.73 6.29
CA MET A 41 -6.70 -0.69 6.50
C MET A 41 -5.40 -0.80 7.28
N THR A 42 -5.42 -1.49 8.43
CA THR A 42 -4.23 -1.70 9.27
C THR A 42 -3.69 -3.12 9.08
N PHE A 43 -2.39 -3.20 8.92
CA PHE A 43 -1.58 -4.42 8.84
C PHE A 43 -0.55 -4.37 9.97
N ASN A 44 0.06 -5.51 10.33
CA ASN A 44 0.92 -5.61 11.53
C ASN A 44 1.89 -4.44 11.70
N LEU A 45 2.59 -4.05 10.63
CA LEU A 45 3.62 -3.02 10.66
C LEU A 45 3.26 -1.77 9.87
N THR A 46 2.19 -1.80 9.08
CA THR A 46 1.86 -0.70 8.16
C THR A 46 0.37 -0.43 8.14
N GLN A 47 0.00 0.80 7.84
CA GLN A 47 -1.37 1.22 7.67
C GLN A 47 -1.53 1.88 6.31
N LEU A 48 -2.61 1.55 5.61
CA LEU A 48 -3.04 2.26 4.40
C LEU A 48 -4.19 3.18 4.78
N ASN A 49 -4.04 4.47 4.51
CA ASN A 49 -5.12 5.46 4.60
C ASN A 49 -5.51 5.86 3.18
N PHE A 50 -6.76 5.63 2.81
CA PHE A 50 -7.28 5.88 1.47
C PHE A 50 -7.98 7.24 1.42
N GLU A 51 -7.45 8.13 0.59
CA GLU A 51 -8.08 9.39 0.19
C GLU A 51 -8.75 9.19 -1.17
N PHE A 52 -10.03 8.82 -1.15
CA PHE A 52 -10.78 8.50 -2.38
C PHE A 52 -10.99 9.73 -3.28
N GLU A 53 -11.20 10.91 -2.70
CA GLU A 53 -11.38 12.17 -3.45
C GLU A 53 -10.16 12.50 -4.33
N THR A 54 -8.95 12.27 -3.81
CA THR A 54 -7.70 12.55 -4.51
C THR A 54 -7.09 11.32 -5.16
N GLN A 55 -7.71 10.15 -5.00
CA GLN A 55 -7.20 8.84 -5.45
C GLN A 55 -5.78 8.55 -4.96
N GLN A 56 -5.52 8.84 -3.69
CA GLN A 56 -4.21 8.66 -3.07
C GLN A 56 -4.30 7.76 -1.84
N VAL A 57 -3.23 7.00 -1.60
CA VAL A 57 -3.05 6.19 -0.40
C VAL A 57 -1.81 6.67 0.33
N ILE A 58 -1.95 6.90 1.63
CA ILE A 58 -0.83 7.09 2.54
C ILE A 58 -0.50 5.74 3.17
N ILE A 59 0.71 5.27 2.93
CA ILE A 59 1.31 4.10 3.55
C ILE A 59 2.14 4.58 4.73
N SER A 60 1.66 4.30 5.94
CA SER A 60 2.33 4.69 7.19
C SER A 60 2.94 3.47 7.84
N TYR A 61 4.14 3.61 8.41
CA TYR A 61 4.64 2.64 9.38
C TYR A 61 3.87 2.80 10.70
N TYR A 62 3.56 1.69 11.38
CA TYR A 62 2.71 1.72 12.57
C TYR A 62 3.33 2.54 13.71
N ILE A 63 4.66 2.55 13.79
CA ILE A 63 5.42 3.35 14.76
C ILE A 63 5.93 4.59 14.03
N LEU A 64 5.78 5.76 14.66
CA LEU A 64 6.41 6.99 14.16
C LEU A 64 7.93 6.85 14.30
N ASP A 65 8.60 6.63 13.18
CA ASP A 65 10.03 6.46 13.08
C ASP A 65 10.52 7.31 11.88
N GLU A 66 11.49 8.19 12.12
CA GLU A 66 12.03 9.08 11.08
C GLU A 66 12.73 8.30 9.96
N GLU A 67 13.14 7.05 10.20
CA GLU A 67 13.65 6.16 9.15
C GLU A 67 12.57 5.63 8.20
N TYR A 68 11.30 5.71 8.61
CA TYR A 68 10.14 5.16 7.92
C TYR A 68 9.05 6.23 7.74
N PRO A 69 9.32 7.31 6.98
CA PRO A 69 8.36 8.39 6.78
C PRO A 69 7.14 7.92 5.99
N ASP A 70 5.98 8.52 6.28
CA ASP A 70 4.75 8.28 5.52
C ASP A 70 4.98 8.41 4.02
N LYS A 71 4.56 7.38 3.28
CA LYS A 71 4.67 7.36 1.83
C LYS A 71 3.32 7.56 1.19
N LYS A 72 3.20 8.63 0.42
CA LYS A 72 2.02 8.92 -0.39
C LYS A 72 2.20 8.36 -1.80
N VAL A 73 1.23 7.56 -2.25
CA VAL A 73 1.17 6.98 -3.59
C VAL A 73 -0.24 7.14 -4.17
N THR A 74 -0.38 7.13 -5.49
CA THR A 74 -1.66 7.07 -6.17
C THR A 74 -2.25 5.66 -6.10
N PHE A 75 -3.57 5.55 -6.36
CA PHE A 75 -4.24 4.25 -6.48
C PHE A 75 -3.63 3.39 -7.59
N GLN A 76 -3.22 4.02 -8.70
CA GLN A 76 -2.58 3.32 -9.81
C GLN A 76 -1.21 2.76 -9.42
N GLU A 77 -0.38 3.55 -8.74
CA GLU A 77 0.93 3.09 -8.25
C GLU A 77 0.78 1.93 -7.25
N LEU A 78 -0.17 2.02 -6.32
CA LEU A 78 -0.46 0.93 -5.40
C LEU A 78 -0.92 -0.34 -6.15
N LEU A 79 -1.79 -0.20 -7.15
CA LEU A 79 -2.23 -1.32 -7.97
C LEU A 79 -1.05 -1.97 -8.71
N ASP A 80 -0.18 -1.17 -9.31
CA ASP A 80 1.00 -1.66 -10.04
C ASP A 80 1.98 -2.38 -9.11
N LEU A 81 2.20 -1.85 -7.91
CA LEU A 81 3.01 -2.51 -6.87
C LEU A 81 2.42 -3.87 -6.48
N LEU A 82 1.10 -3.96 -6.27
CA LEU A 82 0.44 -5.22 -5.94
C LEU A 82 0.47 -6.21 -7.11
N LYS A 83 0.31 -5.74 -8.35
CA LYS A 83 0.40 -6.56 -9.58
C LYS A 83 1.77 -7.18 -9.74
N TYR A 84 2.81 -6.36 -9.58
CA TYR A 84 4.20 -6.81 -9.70
C TYR A 84 4.54 -7.89 -8.66
N ASN A 85 4.11 -7.71 -7.40
CA ASN A 85 4.51 -8.60 -6.31
C ASN A 85 3.57 -9.82 -6.12
N TYR A 86 2.28 -9.70 -6.43
CA TYR A 86 1.26 -10.72 -6.10
C TYR A 86 0.48 -11.27 -7.28
N LYS A 87 0.71 -10.76 -8.50
CA LYS A 87 0.02 -11.15 -9.73
C LYS A 87 -1.51 -11.07 -9.60
N VAL A 88 -2.00 -10.05 -8.89
CA VAL A 88 -3.44 -9.73 -8.82
C VAL A 88 -3.88 -9.09 -10.13
N THR A 89 -5.15 -9.26 -10.54
CA THR A 89 -5.66 -8.83 -11.87
C THR A 89 -6.46 -7.53 -11.78
#